data_AF-A0A8J6PFM2-F1
#
_entry.id   AF-A0A8J6PFM2-F1
#
_cell.length_a   1.000
_cell.length_b   1.000
_cell.length_c   1.000
_cell.angle_alpha   90.00
_cell.angle_beta   90.00
_cell.angle_gamma   90.00
#
_symmetry.space_group_name_H-M   'P 1'
#
loop_
_entity.id
_entity.type
_entity.pdbx_description
1 polymer ?
#
loop_
_entity_poly.entity_id
_entity_poly.type
_entity_poly.pdbx_seq_one_letter_code
_entity_poly.pdbx_strand_id
1 'polypeptide(L)' 'VDAAAVMVNASTAFTDGEQFGFGAEIGISTQKLHARGPMALPELTSTKWIVWGDGHTRPV' A
#
# COMPACT_ATOMS: atom_id res chain seq x y z
N VAL A 1 14.46 13.48 1.91
CA VAL A 1 14.43 12.74 0.63
C VAL A 1 13.01 12.27 0.41
N ASP A 2 12.40 12.56 -0.75
CA ASP A 2 11.02 12.15 -1.08
C ASP A 2 11.05 11.10 -2.20
N ALA A 3 11.07 9.82 -1.82
CA ALA A 3 11.20 8.68 -2.72
C ALA A 3 10.35 7.50 -2.23
N ALA A 4 10.13 6.50 -3.11
CA ALA A 4 9.40 5.29 -2.74
C ALA A 4 10.19 4.37 -1.79
N ALA A 5 11.51 4.35 -1.89
CA ALA A 5 12.42 3.75 -0.93
C ALA A 5 13.68 4.62 -0.80
N VAL A 6 14.25 4.69 0.41
CA VAL A 6 15.50 5.40 0.69
C VAL A 6 16.46 4.41 1.33
N MET A 7 17.61 4.21 0.68
CA MET A 7 18.64 3.30 1.14
C MET A 7 19.79 4.07 1.79
N VAL A 8 20.39 3.52 2.84
CA VAL A 8 21.63 4.01 3.46
C VAL A 8 22.61 2.85 3.50
N ASN A 9 23.77 3.00 2.85
CA ASN A 9 24.80 1.96 2.73
C ASN A 9 24.29 0.61 2.18
N ALA A 10 23.26 0.66 1.32
CA ALA A 10 22.70 -0.51 0.66
C ALA A 10 22.41 -0.19 -0.82
N SER A 11 22.43 -1.23 -1.67
CA SER A 11 22.13 -1.09 -3.09
C SER A 11 20.67 -0.67 -3.33
N THR A 12 20.42 0.14 -4.36
CA THR A 12 19.07 0.48 -4.79
C THR A 12 18.31 -0.70 -5.38
N ALA A 13 19.02 -1.76 -5.81
CA ALA A 13 18.45 -3.00 -6.34
C ALA A 13 17.57 -3.74 -5.32
N PHE A 14 17.68 -3.41 -4.03
CA PHE A 14 16.80 -3.97 -2.99
C PHE A 14 15.39 -3.36 -2.99
N THR A 15 15.08 -2.39 -3.86
CA THR A 15 13.70 -1.88 -4.01
C THR A 15 12.88 -2.89 -4.77
N ASP A 16 12.46 -3.96 -4.10
CA ASP A 16 11.79 -5.12 -4.67
C ASP A 16 10.91 -5.79 -3.61
N GLY A 17 9.76 -6.30 -4.02
CA GLY A 17 8.78 -6.90 -3.11
C GLY A 17 9.27 -8.16 -2.40
N GLU A 18 10.04 -9.03 -3.06
CA GLU A 18 10.60 -10.22 -2.41
C GLU A 18 11.71 -9.82 -1.43
N GLN A 19 12.58 -8.89 -1.82
CA GLN A 19 13.62 -8.34 -0.93
C GLN A 19 13.04 -7.64 0.30
N PHE A 20 11.85 -7.03 0.18
CA PHE A 20 11.13 -6.41 1.30
C PHE A 20 10.25 -7.39 2.10
N GLY A 21 10.23 -8.67 1.72
CA GLY A 21 9.50 -9.73 2.45
C GLY A 21 8.01 -9.80 2.13
N PHE A 22 7.57 -9.24 0.99
CA PHE A 22 6.17 -9.28 0.55
C PHE A 22 5.84 -10.56 -0.24
N GLY A 23 6.85 -11.35 -0.60
CA GLY A 23 6.75 -12.62 -1.32
C GLY A 23 6.57 -12.47 -2.83
N ALA A 24 5.82 -11.49 -3.29
CA ALA A 24 5.69 -11.13 -4.70
C ALA A 24 5.40 -9.63 -4.85
N GLU A 25 5.65 -9.10 -6.04
CA GLU A 25 5.18 -7.78 -6.45
C GLU A 25 4.51 -7.82 -7.83
N ILE A 26 3.52 -6.93 -8.03
CA ILE A 26 3.02 -6.59 -9.38
C ILE A 26 3.92 -5.56 -10.07
N GLY A 27 4.63 -4.75 -9.26
CA GLY A 27 5.56 -3.72 -9.69
C GLY A 27 5.78 -2.68 -8.60
N ILE A 28 6.57 -1.64 -8.92
CA ILE A 28 6.98 -0.60 -7.98
C ILE A 28 6.25 0.71 -8.30
N SER A 29 5.48 1.21 -7.32
CA SER A 29 4.80 2.49 -7.42
C SER A 29 5.70 3.65 -6.96
N THR A 30 5.77 4.71 -7.78
CA THR A 30 6.40 5.99 -7.42
C THR A 30 5.40 7.09 -7.08
N GLN A 31 4.09 6.83 -7.27
CA GLN A 31 3.03 7.78 -6.91
C GLN A 31 2.88 7.91 -5.38
N LYS A 32 2.28 9.02 -4.94
CA LYS A 32 2.11 9.32 -3.51
C LYS A 32 0.81 8.79 -2.90
N LEU A 33 -0.18 8.47 -3.73
CA LEU A 33 -1.50 8.02 -3.29
C LEU A 33 -1.65 6.51 -3.47
N HIS A 34 -2.53 5.92 -2.67
CA HIS A 34 -2.87 4.49 -2.65
C HIS A 34 -1.75 3.56 -2.19
N ALA A 35 -0.71 3.37 -3.00
CA ALA A 35 0.41 2.49 -2.73
C ALA A 35 1.71 3.12 -3.23
N ARG A 36 2.83 2.94 -2.51
CA ARG A 36 4.14 3.52 -2.83
C ARG A 36 5.26 2.56 -2.44
N GLY A 37 6.18 2.30 -3.35
CA GLY A 37 7.15 1.20 -3.25
C GLY A 37 6.65 -0.07 -3.95
N PRO A 38 7.32 -1.21 -3.72
CA PRO A 38 6.82 -2.52 -4.17
C PRO A 38 5.38 -2.75 -3.75
N MET A 39 4.53 -3.19 -4.69
CA MET A 39 3.09 -3.41 -4.44
C MET A 39 2.78 -4.91 -4.43
N ALA A 40 2.27 -5.40 -3.31
CA ALA A 40 1.88 -6.79 -3.12
C ALA A 40 0.36 -6.91 -2.98
N LEU A 41 -0.12 -8.03 -2.41
CA LEU A 41 -1.55 -8.30 -2.28
C LEU A 41 -2.33 -7.20 -1.53
N PRO A 42 -1.86 -6.63 -0.40
CA PRO A 42 -2.59 -5.58 0.30
C PRO A 42 -2.79 -4.33 -0.55
N GLU A 43 -1.80 -3.95 -1.35
CA GLU A 43 -1.85 -2.79 -2.24
C GLU A 43 -2.84 -2.98 -3.40
N LEU A 44 -3.32 -4.20 -3.65
CA LEU A 44 -4.37 -4.50 -4.64
C LEU A 44 -5.78 -4.53 -4.03
N THR A 45 -5.93 -4.07 -2.78
CA THR A 45 -7.21 -4.02 -2.08
C THR A 45 -7.70 -2.60 -1.88
N SER A 46 -8.97 -2.48 -1.49
CA SER A 46 -9.59 -1.21 -1.08
C SER A 46 -10.37 -1.42 0.20
N THR A 47 -10.62 -0.34 0.93
CA THR A 47 -11.40 -0.35 2.17
C THR A 47 -12.82 0.11 1.91
N LYS A 48 -13.80 -0.54 2.55
CA LYS A 48 -15.18 -0.07 2.57
C LYS A 48 -15.70 -0.08 4.01
N TRP A 49 -16.61 0.84 4.31
CA TRP A 49 -17.37 0.81 5.56
C TRP A 49 -18.53 -0.14 5.42
N ILE A 50 -18.73 -0.99 6.42
CA ILE A 50 -19.90 -1.85 6.54
C ILE A 50 -20.67 -1.37 7.77
N VAL A 51 -21.92 -0.97 7.56
CA VAL A 51 -22.80 -0.48 8.62
C VAL A 51 -23.99 -1.42 8.72
N TRP A 52 -24.21 -1.98 9.91
CA TRP A 52 -25.37 -2.81 10.22
C TRP A 52 -26.39 -1.96 10.97
N GLY A 53 -27.63 -1.93 10.50
CA GLY A 53 -28.68 -1.11 11.08
C GLY A 53 -29.86 -1.93 11.56
N ASP A 54 -30.53 -1.41 12.60
CA ASP A 54 -31.84 -1.85 13.08
C ASP A 54 -32.72 -0.62 13.35
N GLY A 55 -33.23 0.00 12.29
CA GLY A 55 -34.09 1.20 12.41
C GLY A 55 -33.37 2.53 12.68
N HIS A 56 -32.04 2.60 12.52
CA HIS A 56 -31.30 3.86 12.67
C HIS A 56 -31.79 4.91 11.66
N THR A 57 -32.11 6.10 12.16
CA THR A 57 -32.47 7.27 11.34
C THR A 57 -31.43 8.36 11.54
N ARG A 58 -31.21 9.19 10.51
CA ARG A 58 -30.37 10.39 10.62
C ARG A 58 -31.30 11.57 10.93
N PRO A 59 -31.21 12.19 12.11
CA PRO A 59 -31.96 13.41 12.38
C PRO A 59 -31.50 14.52 11.43
N VAL A 60 -32.47 15.35 11.02
CA VAL A 60 -32.27 16.54 10.19
C VAL A 60 -31.91 17.76 11.03
#